data_AF-A0A7K6Q5Z4-F1
#
_entry.id   AF-A0A7K6Q5Z4-F1
#
_cell.length_a   1.000
_cell.length_b   1.000
_cell.length_c   1.000
_cell.angle_alpha   90.00
_cell.angle_beta   90.00
_cell.angle_gamma   90.00
#
_symmetry.space_group_name_H-M   'P 1'
#
loop_
_entity.id
_entity.type
_entity.pdbx_description
1 polymer ?
#
loop_
_entity_poly.entity_id
_entity_poly.type
_entity_poly.pdbx_seq_one_letter_code
_entity_poly.pdbx_strand_id
1 'polypeptide(L)'
;DDQYRGCRDEMIKKMPALHHSEQQQNKNFSRVWAKATAAWHKKALTGSPLSPAQAIAIMAYTMEDVYGEFNTAVREAGSSSQEYRDNFHFKTLHFLLTDALAVLRPAQQCQEVYRGVSEYQFKAQRGDTVRFGQFASTSRLQQVAETFGTATMFRVNTCQGVAIWNYSFDVSLQEVLIPPFETFEVTEITQKGNTAEIRLRSKGTHSNYNCEWLRGDITGTTWGER
;
A
#
# COMPACT_ATOMS: atom_id res chain seq x y z
N ASP A 1 -4.88 -3.65 -6.83
CA ASP A 1 -5.64 -2.82 -5.87
C ASP A 1 -6.67 -3.64 -5.08
N ASP A 2 -6.31 -4.89 -4.77
CA ASP A 2 -7.22 -5.86 -4.16
C ASP A 2 -7.57 -5.45 -2.71
N GLN A 3 -8.86 -5.55 -2.38
CA GLN A 3 -9.38 -5.31 -1.03
C GLN A 3 -9.61 -6.61 -0.25
N TYR A 4 -9.48 -7.77 -0.90
CA TYR A 4 -9.67 -9.10 -0.33
C TYR A 4 -11.04 -9.30 0.33
N ARG A 5 -12.08 -8.67 -0.22
CA ARG A 5 -13.44 -8.75 0.32
C ARG A 5 -13.97 -10.17 0.16
N GLY A 6 -14.31 -10.79 1.28
CA GLY A 6 -14.87 -12.15 1.33
C GLY A 6 -13.85 -13.29 1.19
N CYS A 7 -12.54 -13.00 1.19
CA CYS A 7 -11.51 -14.04 1.04
C CYS A 7 -10.32 -13.92 1.99
N ARG A 8 -10.45 -13.12 3.05
CA ARG A 8 -9.39 -12.93 4.06
C ARG A 8 -8.91 -14.27 4.63
N ASP A 9 -9.83 -15.14 5.04
CA ASP A 9 -9.47 -16.40 5.71
C ASP A 9 -8.78 -17.38 4.74
N GLU A 10 -9.26 -17.46 3.49
CA GLU A 10 -8.61 -18.26 2.44
C GLU A 10 -7.22 -17.71 2.08
N MET A 11 -7.06 -16.39 2.02
CA MET A 11 -5.74 -15.77 1.85
C MET A 11 -4.81 -16.14 3.01
N ILE A 12 -5.25 -16.02 4.26
CA ILE A 12 -4.45 -16.40 5.45
C ILE A 12 -4.04 -17.88 5.37
N LYS A 13 -4.96 -18.76 4.99
CA LYS A 13 -4.71 -20.20 4.88
C LYS A 13 -3.64 -20.53 3.84
N LYS A 14 -3.65 -19.86 2.68
CA LYS A 14 -2.69 -20.11 1.58
C LYS A 14 -1.40 -19.29 1.68
N MET A 15 -1.39 -18.25 2.50
CA MET A 15 -0.28 -17.31 2.63
C MET A 15 1.07 -17.97 2.94
N PRO A 16 1.20 -18.99 3.82
CA PRO A 16 2.52 -19.58 4.10
C PRO A 16 3.21 -20.17 2.85
N ALA A 17 2.46 -20.89 2.02
CA ALA A 17 2.98 -21.47 0.79
C ALA A 17 3.30 -20.40 -0.26
N LEU A 18 2.41 -19.40 -0.40
CA LEU A 18 2.61 -18.26 -1.28
C LEU A 18 3.87 -17.48 -0.90
N HIS A 19 4.00 -17.11 0.39
CA HIS A 19 5.14 -16.38 0.90
C HIS A 19 6.45 -17.13 0.63
N HIS A 20 6.49 -18.43 0.94
CA HIS A 20 7.66 -19.26 0.65
C HIS A 20 8.05 -19.26 -0.83
N SER A 21 7.07 -19.37 -1.74
CA SER A 21 7.32 -19.31 -3.18
C SER A 21 7.86 -17.93 -3.62
N GLU A 22 7.31 -16.84 -3.08
CA GLU A 22 7.74 -15.48 -3.42
C GLU A 22 9.15 -15.17 -2.91
N GLN A 23 9.54 -15.73 -1.75
CA GLN A 23 10.89 -15.60 -1.21
C GLN A 23 11.95 -16.22 -2.12
N GLN A 24 11.61 -17.26 -2.89
CA GLN A 24 12.51 -17.89 -3.86
C GLN A 24 12.60 -17.10 -5.16
N GLN A 25 11.50 -16.48 -5.58
CA GLN A 25 11.39 -15.74 -6.85
C GLN A 25 11.91 -14.31 -6.72
N ASN A 26 11.71 -13.66 -5.57
CA ASN A 26 12.18 -12.30 -5.30
C ASN A 26 13.20 -12.28 -4.16
N LYS A 27 14.48 -12.33 -4.53
CA LYS A 27 15.61 -12.28 -3.59
C LYS A 27 15.69 -10.97 -2.81
N ASN A 28 15.30 -9.84 -3.41
CA ASN A 28 15.32 -8.56 -2.70
C ASN A 28 14.23 -8.54 -1.63
N PHE A 29 13.00 -8.91 -1.98
CA PHE A 29 11.90 -9.06 -1.02
C PHE A 29 12.29 -10.00 0.12
N SER A 30 12.96 -11.12 -0.19
CA SER A 30 13.40 -12.07 0.84
C SER A 30 14.38 -11.45 1.84
N ARG A 31 15.40 -10.77 1.33
CA ARG A 31 16.38 -10.05 2.16
C ARG A 31 15.71 -8.98 3.02
N VAL A 32 14.81 -8.19 2.45
CA VAL A 32 14.11 -7.12 3.18
C VAL A 32 13.17 -7.70 4.23
N TRP A 33 12.46 -8.78 3.93
CA TRP A 33 11.61 -9.45 4.90
C TRP A 33 12.39 -9.95 6.12
N ALA A 34 13.57 -10.54 5.91
CA ALA A 34 14.45 -10.96 7.01
C ALA A 34 14.94 -9.75 7.85
N LYS A 35 15.34 -8.66 7.20
CA LYS A 35 15.72 -7.40 7.89
C LYS A 35 14.55 -6.83 8.69
N ALA A 36 13.36 -6.75 8.10
CA ALA A 36 12.15 -6.25 8.74
C ALA A 36 11.74 -7.11 9.94
N THR A 37 11.87 -8.43 9.84
CA THR A 37 11.66 -9.37 10.95
C THR A 37 12.60 -9.05 12.11
N ALA A 38 13.91 -8.91 11.84
CA ALA A 38 14.89 -8.59 12.86
C ALA A 38 14.67 -7.20 13.49
N ALA A 39 14.29 -6.20 12.69
CA ALA A 39 13.96 -4.86 13.16
C ALA A 39 12.70 -4.86 14.05
N TRP A 40 11.65 -5.57 13.62
CA TRP A 40 10.42 -5.70 14.39
C TRP A 40 10.63 -6.40 15.73
N HIS A 41 11.43 -7.47 15.79
CA HIS A 41 11.73 -8.13 17.06
C HIS A 41 12.41 -7.22 18.09
N LYS A 42 13.16 -6.21 17.65
CA LYS A 42 13.76 -5.20 18.56
C LYS A 42 12.78 -4.15 19.03
N LYS A 43 11.70 -3.93 18.27
CA LYS A 43 10.69 -2.87 18.49
C LYS A 43 9.37 -3.38 19.03
N ALA A 44 9.16 -4.71 19.03
CA ALA A 44 7.88 -5.37 19.23
C ALA A 44 7.03 -4.70 20.31
N LEU A 45 5.86 -4.22 19.88
CA LEU A 45 4.96 -3.45 20.75
C LEU A 45 4.07 -4.40 21.55
N THR A 46 4.03 -4.22 22.87
CA THR A 46 3.09 -4.93 23.73
C THR A 46 1.66 -4.46 23.44
N GLY A 47 0.72 -5.41 23.35
CA GLY A 47 -0.69 -5.09 23.10
C GLY A 47 -1.03 -4.63 21.68
N SER A 48 -0.12 -4.81 20.70
CA SER A 48 -0.44 -4.53 19.30
C SER A 48 -1.62 -5.40 18.83
N PRO A 49 -2.62 -4.82 18.11
CA PRO A 49 -3.70 -5.59 17.50
C PRO A 49 -3.23 -6.34 16.23
N LEU A 50 -2.02 -6.07 15.73
CA LEU A 50 -1.48 -6.73 14.56
C LEU A 50 -0.85 -8.08 14.91
N SER A 51 -1.02 -9.03 14.01
CA SER A 51 -0.17 -10.23 13.99
C SER A 51 1.30 -9.84 13.69
N PRO A 52 2.28 -10.66 14.09
CA PRO A 52 3.68 -10.42 13.74
C PRO A 52 3.91 -10.24 12.24
N ALA A 53 3.24 -11.04 11.38
CA ALA A 53 3.38 -10.94 9.94
C ALA A 53 2.89 -9.59 9.38
N GLN A 54 1.77 -9.07 9.89
CA GLN A 54 1.25 -7.75 9.52
C GLN A 54 2.20 -6.63 9.94
N ALA A 55 2.73 -6.67 11.16
CA ALA A 55 3.68 -5.67 11.63
C ALA A 55 5.00 -5.71 10.84
N ILE A 56 5.49 -6.91 10.53
CA ILE A 56 6.67 -7.11 9.67
C ILE A 56 6.43 -6.59 8.25
N ALA A 57 5.23 -6.78 7.69
CA ALA A 57 4.88 -6.25 6.38
C ALA A 57 4.93 -4.71 6.34
N ILE A 58 4.39 -4.04 7.36
CA ILE A 58 4.53 -2.58 7.48
C ILE A 58 6.00 -2.18 7.62
N MET A 59 6.73 -2.81 8.54
CA MET A 59 8.17 -2.55 8.72
C MET A 59 8.94 -2.68 7.40
N ALA A 60 8.71 -3.76 6.66
CA ALA A 60 9.32 -4.01 5.35
C ALA A 60 8.97 -2.91 4.34
N TYR A 61 7.69 -2.57 4.18
CA TYR A 61 7.24 -1.55 3.24
C TYR A 61 7.89 -0.18 3.46
N THR A 62 8.18 0.16 4.71
CA THR A 62 8.79 1.44 5.10
C THR A 62 10.32 1.46 5.03
N MET A 63 10.95 0.38 4.58
CA MET A 63 12.38 0.35 4.28
C MET A 63 12.63 0.81 2.84
N GLU A 64 13.64 1.66 2.66
CA GLU A 64 14.07 2.15 1.35
C GLU A 64 14.39 1.01 0.36
N ASP A 65 14.88 -0.11 0.87
CA ASP A 65 15.27 -1.29 0.10
C ASP A 65 14.11 -1.90 -0.74
N VAL A 66 12.84 -1.66 -0.41
CA VAL A 66 11.69 -2.30 -1.10
C VAL A 66 10.58 -1.34 -1.51
N TYR A 67 10.42 -0.19 -0.84
CA TYR A 67 9.31 0.73 -1.09
C TYR A 67 9.13 1.08 -2.58
N GLY A 68 10.24 1.41 -3.26
CA GLY A 68 10.23 1.80 -4.68
C GLY A 68 9.89 0.62 -5.60
N GLU A 69 10.56 -0.52 -5.43
CA GLU A 69 10.35 -1.73 -6.23
C GLU A 69 8.91 -2.24 -6.08
N PHE A 70 8.42 -2.33 -4.84
CA PHE A 70 7.08 -2.80 -4.56
C PHE A 70 6.01 -1.92 -5.21
N ASN A 71 6.12 -0.60 -5.05
CA ASN A 71 5.13 0.32 -5.62
C ASN A 71 5.13 0.35 -7.15
N THR A 72 6.29 0.21 -7.79
CA THR A 72 6.40 -0.01 -9.24
C THR A 72 5.71 -1.30 -9.64
N ALA A 73 6.01 -2.42 -8.96
CA ALA A 73 5.42 -3.71 -9.24
C ALA A 73 3.89 -3.72 -9.05
N VAL A 74 3.35 -3.00 -8.04
CA VAL A 74 1.89 -2.86 -7.86
C VAL A 74 1.24 -2.12 -9.03
N ARG A 75 1.91 -1.08 -9.56
CA ARG A 75 1.42 -0.31 -10.71
C ARG A 75 1.38 -1.17 -11.97
N GLU A 76 2.42 -1.95 -12.22
CA GLU A 76 2.55 -2.85 -13.38
C GLU A 76 1.56 -4.01 -13.28
N ALA A 77 1.49 -4.67 -12.11
CA ALA A 77 0.57 -5.77 -11.84
C ALA A 77 -0.91 -5.37 -11.98
N GLY A 78 -1.23 -4.08 -11.80
CA GLY A 78 -2.57 -3.55 -12.01
C GLY A 78 -3.04 -3.57 -13.47
N SER A 79 -2.13 -3.75 -14.44
CA SER A 79 -2.43 -3.72 -15.87
C SER A 79 -3.28 -4.89 -16.36
N SER A 80 -3.08 -6.09 -15.79
CA SER A 80 -3.88 -7.27 -16.13
C SER A 80 -3.78 -8.38 -15.05
N SER A 81 -4.78 -9.26 -15.02
CA SER A 81 -4.73 -10.47 -14.19
C SER A 81 -3.54 -11.38 -14.50
N GLN A 82 -3.08 -11.43 -15.76
CA GLN A 82 -1.94 -12.26 -16.14
C GLN A 82 -0.64 -11.69 -15.56
N GLU A 83 -0.43 -10.38 -15.69
CA GLU A 83 0.72 -9.68 -15.13
C GLU A 83 0.80 -9.86 -13.61
N TYR A 84 -0.35 -9.72 -12.94
CA TYR A 84 -0.45 -9.98 -11.51
C TYR A 84 -0.10 -11.43 -11.13
N ARG A 85 -0.53 -12.43 -11.90
CA ARG A 85 -0.24 -13.83 -11.58
C ARG A 85 1.23 -14.15 -11.77
N ASP A 86 1.77 -13.79 -12.92
CA ASP A 86 3.05 -14.32 -13.39
C ASP A 86 4.25 -13.51 -12.87
N ASN A 87 4.12 -12.18 -12.78
CA ASN A 87 5.26 -11.29 -12.57
C ASN A 87 5.21 -10.53 -11.23
N PHE A 88 4.06 -10.50 -10.55
CA PHE A 88 3.94 -9.81 -9.27
C PHE A 88 4.32 -10.72 -8.10
N HIS A 89 5.58 -10.73 -7.69
CA HIS A 89 6.09 -11.55 -6.58
C HIS A 89 6.04 -10.84 -5.21
N PHE A 90 5.00 -10.02 -5.00
CA PHE A 90 4.72 -9.31 -3.75
C PHE A 90 3.26 -9.47 -3.28
N LYS A 91 2.57 -10.53 -3.70
CA LYS A 91 1.19 -10.87 -3.31
C LYS A 91 1.05 -10.97 -1.79
N THR A 92 2.01 -11.58 -1.10
CA THR A 92 2.03 -11.66 0.37
C THR A 92 2.14 -10.28 1.01
N LEU A 93 3.07 -9.45 0.53
CA LEU A 93 3.28 -8.11 1.08
C LEU A 93 2.03 -7.23 0.85
N HIS A 94 1.49 -7.26 -0.36
CA HIS A 94 0.27 -6.54 -0.71
C HIS A 94 -0.92 -6.97 0.17
N PHE A 95 -1.12 -8.29 0.36
CA PHE A 95 -2.18 -8.81 1.22
C PHE A 95 -2.02 -8.34 2.67
N LEU A 96 -0.84 -8.55 3.26
CA LEU A 96 -0.58 -8.22 4.66
C LEU A 96 -0.68 -6.72 4.92
N LEU A 97 -0.23 -5.87 3.99
CA LEU A 97 -0.41 -4.42 4.12
C LEU A 97 -1.90 -4.05 4.09
N THR A 98 -2.66 -4.53 3.11
CA THR A 98 -4.11 -4.27 3.05
C THR A 98 -4.82 -4.74 4.32
N ASP A 99 -4.50 -5.94 4.80
CA ASP A 99 -5.12 -6.50 6.00
C ASP A 99 -4.71 -5.74 7.27
N ALA A 100 -3.43 -5.36 7.40
CA ALA A 100 -2.93 -4.59 8.54
C ALA A 100 -3.60 -3.21 8.64
N LEU A 101 -3.75 -2.51 7.51
CA LEU A 101 -4.47 -1.24 7.47
C LEU A 101 -5.93 -1.41 7.88
N ALA A 102 -6.59 -2.49 7.43
CA ALA A 102 -7.96 -2.77 7.83
C ALA A 102 -8.11 -3.00 9.35
N VAL A 103 -7.15 -3.68 9.99
CA VAL A 103 -7.12 -3.90 11.44
C VAL A 103 -6.84 -2.61 12.23
N LEU A 104 -5.92 -1.77 11.75
CA LEU A 104 -5.52 -0.55 12.45
C LEU A 104 -6.46 0.64 12.23
N ARG A 105 -7.32 0.60 11.21
CA ARG A 105 -8.16 1.74 10.83
C ARG A 105 -9.15 2.10 11.96
N PRO A 106 -9.10 3.33 12.50
CA PRO A 106 -10.07 3.78 13.49
C PRO A 106 -11.46 3.98 12.86
N ALA A 107 -12.51 3.95 13.67
CA ALA A 107 -13.86 4.22 13.20
C ALA A 107 -14.00 5.68 12.74
N GLN A 108 -14.34 5.87 11.46
CA GLN A 108 -14.89 7.11 10.87
C GLN A 108 -14.07 8.40 11.05
N GLN A 109 -12.73 8.34 11.04
CA GLN A 109 -11.91 9.55 11.07
C GLN A 109 -11.11 9.72 9.78
N CYS A 110 -11.44 10.78 9.03
CA CYS A 110 -10.59 11.26 7.96
C CYS A 110 -9.50 12.18 8.54
N GLN A 111 -8.31 12.16 7.93
CA GLN A 111 -7.17 12.95 8.37
C GLN A 111 -6.50 13.64 7.20
N GLU A 112 -5.90 14.80 7.48
CA GLU A 112 -5.11 15.53 6.51
C GLU A 112 -3.65 15.08 6.57
N VAL A 113 -3.09 14.78 5.40
CA VAL A 113 -1.73 14.29 5.22
C VAL A 113 -1.11 14.89 3.97
N TYR A 114 0.21 14.78 3.87
CA TYR A 114 1.04 15.43 2.87
C TYR A 114 1.91 14.42 2.15
N ARG A 115 2.10 14.60 0.85
CA ARG A 115 3.05 13.81 0.05
C ARG A 115 3.76 14.72 -0.95
N GLY A 116 5.08 14.79 -0.83
CA GLY A 116 5.94 15.41 -1.82
C GLY A 116 6.37 14.40 -2.88
N VAL A 117 6.53 14.89 -4.11
CA VAL A 117 7.07 14.13 -5.24
C VAL A 117 8.11 15.01 -5.94
N SER A 118 9.28 14.43 -6.24
CA SER A 118 10.41 15.17 -6.82
C SER A 118 10.46 15.10 -8.34
N GLU A 119 9.93 14.02 -8.91
CA GLU A 119 10.19 13.62 -10.29
C GLU A 119 9.24 14.27 -11.30
N TYR A 120 8.01 14.58 -10.87
CA TYR A 120 6.93 14.98 -11.79
C TYR A 120 6.07 16.12 -11.23
N GLN A 121 5.65 17.01 -12.14
CA GLN A 121 4.52 17.90 -11.93
C GLN A 121 3.25 17.23 -12.47
N PHE A 122 2.43 16.70 -11.57
CA PHE A 122 1.16 16.08 -11.96
C PHE A 122 0.19 17.15 -12.46
N LYS A 123 -0.60 16.78 -13.47
CA LYS A 123 -1.67 17.62 -14.02
C LYS A 123 -3.01 17.00 -13.66
N ALA A 124 -3.92 17.81 -13.17
CA ALA A 124 -5.29 17.45 -12.85
C ALA A 124 -6.19 18.68 -12.98
N GLN A 125 -7.49 18.46 -13.07
CA GLN A 125 -8.51 19.49 -13.08
C GLN A 125 -9.40 19.37 -11.85
N ARG A 126 -9.92 20.51 -11.39
CA ARG A 126 -10.85 20.52 -10.27
C ARG A 126 -12.11 19.73 -10.65
N GLY A 127 -12.52 18.81 -9.77
CA GLY A 127 -13.64 17.90 -9.99
C GLY A 127 -13.22 16.52 -10.53
N ASP A 128 -11.96 16.36 -10.98
CA ASP A 128 -11.45 15.06 -11.40
C ASP A 128 -11.56 14.04 -10.26
N THR A 129 -11.87 12.79 -10.63
CA THR A 129 -11.78 11.66 -9.71
C THR A 129 -10.49 10.91 -10.00
N VAL A 130 -9.57 10.90 -9.03
CA VAL A 130 -8.24 10.32 -9.15
C VAL A 130 -8.01 9.23 -8.11
N ARG A 131 -7.01 8.41 -8.34
CA ARG A 131 -6.57 7.34 -7.44
C ARG A 131 -5.08 7.09 -7.63
N PHE A 132 -4.35 6.82 -6.55
CA PHE A 132 -2.92 6.51 -6.65
C PHE A 132 -2.65 5.15 -7.30
N GLY A 133 -3.55 4.17 -7.13
CA GLY A 133 -3.48 2.84 -7.75
C GLY A 133 -2.49 1.88 -7.10
N GLN A 134 -1.54 2.42 -6.35
CA GLN A 134 -0.58 1.76 -5.47
C GLN A 134 -0.75 2.25 -4.02
N PHE A 135 -0.04 1.64 -3.09
CA PHE A 135 0.10 2.21 -1.76
C PHE A 135 0.79 3.57 -1.85
N ALA A 136 0.28 4.55 -1.12
CA ALA A 136 0.82 5.90 -1.10
C ALA A 136 1.23 6.27 0.32
N SER A 137 2.55 6.34 0.53
CA SER A 137 3.12 6.89 1.75
C SER A 137 2.89 8.40 1.79
N THR A 138 2.41 8.87 2.92
CA THR A 138 2.15 10.28 3.23
C THR A 138 2.66 10.56 4.64
N SER A 139 2.85 11.83 5.00
CA SER A 139 3.18 12.24 6.36
C SER A 139 2.09 13.14 6.94
N ARG A 140 1.91 13.09 8.25
CA ARG A 140 1.14 14.12 8.97
C ARG A 140 1.82 15.48 8.99
N LEU A 141 3.13 15.52 8.72
CA LEU A 141 3.94 16.72 8.76
C LEU A 141 4.29 17.15 7.33
N GLN A 142 3.83 18.33 6.93
CA GLN A 142 4.15 18.88 5.61
C GLN A 142 5.66 18.98 5.38
N GLN A 143 6.41 19.43 6.39
CA GLN A 143 7.87 19.58 6.31
C GLN A 143 8.58 18.25 6.01
N VAL A 144 8.08 17.13 6.56
CA VAL A 144 8.59 15.79 6.23
C VAL A 144 8.27 15.44 4.79
N ALA A 145 7.03 15.71 4.33
CA ALA A 145 6.66 15.42 2.94
C ALA A 145 7.51 16.21 1.92
N GLU A 146 7.89 17.45 2.24
CA GLU A 146 8.74 18.30 1.41
C GLU A 146 10.16 17.73 1.20
N THR A 147 10.68 16.92 2.14
CA THR A 147 12.00 16.29 1.97
C THR A 147 12.03 15.22 0.90
N PHE A 148 10.86 14.67 0.52
CA PHE A 148 10.71 13.72 -0.57
C PHE A 148 10.54 14.39 -1.94
N GLY A 149 10.38 15.71 -1.97
CA GLY A 149 10.30 16.50 -3.20
C GLY A 149 9.18 17.53 -3.17
N THR A 150 9.33 18.55 -4.01
CA THR A 150 8.42 19.70 -4.08
C THR A 150 7.98 20.00 -5.52
N ALA A 151 8.24 19.11 -6.48
CA ALA A 151 7.72 19.29 -7.84
C ALA A 151 6.19 19.22 -7.82
N THR A 152 5.65 18.21 -7.14
CA THR A 152 4.23 18.17 -6.75
C THR A 152 4.09 17.96 -5.26
N MET A 153 3.28 18.79 -4.61
CA MET A 153 2.84 18.61 -3.23
C MET A 153 1.37 18.21 -3.21
N PHE A 154 1.07 17.00 -2.75
CA PHE A 154 -0.29 16.57 -2.49
C PHE A 154 -0.67 16.91 -1.05
N ARG A 155 -1.79 17.61 -0.88
CA ARG A 155 -2.49 17.77 0.41
C ARG A 155 -3.75 16.93 0.36
N VAL A 156 -3.77 15.85 1.12
CA VAL A 156 -4.77 14.79 0.98
C VAL A 156 -5.60 14.71 2.26
N ASN A 157 -6.91 14.87 2.15
CA ASN A 157 -7.85 14.48 3.19
C ASN A 157 -8.28 13.03 2.91
N THR A 158 -7.66 12.08 3.60
CA THR A 158 -7.86 10.63 3.42
C THR A 158 -8.74 10.07 4.53
N CYS A 159 -9.65 9.17 4.18
CA CYS A 159 -10.51 8.43 5.11
C CYS A 159 -10.14 6.94 5.18
N GLN A 160 -9.28 6.46 4.28
CA GLN A 160 -8.73 5.09 4.31
C GLN A 160 -7.27 5.03 4.77
N GLY A 161 -6.60 6.19 4.85
CA GLY A 161 -5.22 6.31 5.29
C GLY A 161 -5.08 6.02 6.77
N VAL A 162 -4.10 5.19 7.11
CA VAL A 162 -3.88 4.73 8.49
C VAL A 162 -2.50 5.14 8.96
N ALA A 163 -2.46 5.66 10.20
CA ALA A 163 -1.25 5.94 10.94
C ALA A 163 -0.42 4.67 11.17
N ILE A 164 0.77 4.60 10.55
CA ILE A 164 1.65 3.42 10.67
C ILE A 164 3.00 3.72 11.32
N TRP A 165 3.31 4.97 11.68
CA TRP A 165 4.61 5.37 12.23
C TRP A 165 5.11 4.51 13.41
N ASN A 166 4.21 3.98 14.25
CA ASN A 166 4.58 3.08 15.35
C ASN A 166 5.12 1.73 14.87
N TYR A 167 4.81 1.32 13.65
CA TYR A 167 5.26 0.08 13.00
C TYR A 167 6.30 0.33 11.91
N SER A 168 6.46 1.58 11.45
CA SER A 168 7.46 1.98 10.45
C SER A 168 8.91 1.83 10.97
N PHE A 169 9.82 1.72 10.01
CA PHE A 169 11.27 1.74 10.22
C PHE A 169 11.73 3.06 10.84
N ASP A 170 11.22 4.18 10.33
CA ASP A 170 11.47 5.52 10.87
C ASP A 170 10.18 6.16 11.40
N VAL A 171 10.10 6.33 12.72
CA VAL A 171 8.95 6.93 13.42
C VAL A 171 8.87 8.44 13.18
N SER A 172 10.01 9.09 12.89
CA SER A 172 10.07 10.54 12.71
C SER A 172 9.32 11.00 11.46
N LEU A 173 9.12 10.09 10.49
CA LEU A 173 8.36 10.37 9.28
C LEU A 173 6.87 10.58 9.52
N GLN A 174 6.34 10.21 10.70
CA GLN A 174 4.91 10.34 11.06
C GLN A 174 4.00 9.78 9.94
N GLU A 175 4.40 8.63 9.41
CA GLU A 175 3.86 8.08 8.18
C GLU A 175 2.40 7.63 8.34
N VAL A 176 1.58 8.05 7.38
CA VAL A 176 0.23 7.57 7.14
C VAL A 176 0.21 6.88 5.80
N LEU A 177 -0.21 5.63 5.77
CA LEU A 177 -0.25 4.83 4.56
C LEU A 177 -1.67 4.79 3.99
N ILE A 178 -1.81 5.26 2.75
CA ILE A 178 -3.06 5.23 1.99
C ILE A 178 -3.10 3.95 1.15
N PRO A 179 -4.18 3.14 1.23
CA PRO A 179 -4.29 1.92 0.44
C PRO A 179 -4.57 2.21 -1.05
N PRO A 180 -4.29 1.26 -1.97
CA PRO A 180 -4.36 1.48 -3.41
C PRO A 180 -5.77 1.73 -3.97
N PHE A 181 -6.81 1.47 -3.19
CA PHE A 181 -8.21 1.51 -3.61
C PHE A 181 -8.97 2.78 -3.20
N GLU A 182 -8.37 3.70 -2.44
CA GLU A 182 -9.04 4.96 -2.09
C GLU A 182 -9.11 5.89 -3.30
N THR A 183 -10.30 6.40 -3.60
CA THR A 183 -10.53 7.39 -4.67
C THR A 183 -10.70 8.77 -4.09
N PHE A 184 -10.20 9.77 -4.80
CA PHE A 184 -10.20 11.17 -4.37
C PHE A 184 -10.83 12.08 -5.42
N GLU A 185 -11.55 13.09 -4.96
CA GLU A 185 -11.90 14.25 -5.76
C GLU A 185 -10.77 15.28 -5.68
N VAL A 186 -10.38 15.84 -6.82
CA VAL A 186 -9.46 16.98 -6.88
C VAL A 186 -10.24 18.25 -6.56
N THR A 187 -9.98 18.84 -5.39
CA THR A 187 -10.75 20.00 -4.92
C THR A 187 -10.12 21.32 -5.31
N GLU A 188 -8.80 21.35 -5.47
CA GLU A 188 -8.04 22.56 -5.77
C GLU A 188 -6.69 22.18 -6.41
N ILE A 189 -6.24 23.00 -7.35
CA ILE A 189 -4.89 22.94 -7.93
C ILE A 189 -4.34 24.36 -7.87
N THR A 190 -3.15 24.53 -7.30
CA THR A 190 -2.45 25.82 -7.28
C THR A 190 -1.00 25.64 -7.72
N GLN A 191 -0.44 26.68 -8.34
CA GLN A 191 0.97 26.72 -8.71
C GLN A 191 1.68 27.74 -7.82
N LYS A 192 2.67 27.30 -7.05
CA LYS A 192 3.51 28.13 -6.17
C LYS A 192 4.95 28.07 -6.66
N GLY A 193 5.34 29.04 -7.48
CA GLY A 193 6.63 28.99 -8.18
C GLY A 193 6.74 27.72 -9.02
N ASN A 194 7.73 26.87 -8.72
CA ASN A 194 7.94 25.60 -9.41
C ASN A 194 7.21 24.40 -8.78
N THR A 195 6.37 24.62 -7.77
CA THR A 195 5.61 23.58 -7.07
C THR A 195 4.15 23.59 -7.50
N ALA A 196 3.66 22.45 -7.99
CA ALA A 196 2.23 22.20 -8.15
C ALA A 196 1.65 21.67 -6.84
N GLU A 197 0.72 22.38 -6.20
CA GLU A 197 -0.03 21.89 -5.04
C GLU A 197 -1.38 21.35 -5.51
N ILE A 198 -1.65 20.07 -5.24
CA ILE A 198 -2.91 19.39 -5.58
C ILE A 198 -3.62 18.99 -4.29
N ARG A 199 -4.84 19.47 -4.11
CA ARG A 199 -5.68 19.10 -2.96
C ARG A 199 -6.65 17.99 -3.33
N LEU A 200 -6.64 16.95 -2.52
CA LEU A 200 -7.42 15.75 -2.70
C LEU A 200 -8.36 15.56 -1.51
N ARG A 201 -9.62 15.26 -1.77
CA ARG A 201 -10.61 14.87 -0.75
C ARG A 201 -11.11 13.47 -1.02
N SER A 202 -11.09 12.61 0.00
CA SER A 202 -11.61 11.25 -0.12
C SER A 202 -13.05 11.26 -0.66
N LYS A 203 -13.29 10.47 -1.69
CA LYS A 203 -14.59 10.33 -2.37
C LYS A 203 -15.20 8.93 -2.21
N GLY A 204 -14.39 7.95 -1.81
CA GLY A 204 -14.84 6.57 -1.65
C GLY A 204 -13.73 5.56 -1.89
N THR A 205 -14.13 4.32 -2.22
CA THR A 205 -13.20 3.23 -2.56
C THR A 205 -13.62 2.58 -3.86
N HIS A 206 -12.64 2.19 -4.68
CA HIS A 206 -12.84 1.45 -5.92
C HIS A 206 -11.67 0.49 -6.15
N SER A 207 -11.99 -0.76 -6.47
CA SER A 207 -11.01 -1.78 -6.86
C SER A 207 -11.45 -2.42 -8.17
N ASN A 208 -10.50 -2.61 -9.08
CA ASN A 208 -10.73 -3.40 -10.28
C ASN A 208 -10.65 -4.91 -10.00
N TYR A 209 -9.86 -5.30 -9.00
CA TYR A 209 -9.61 -6.68 -8.64
C TYR A 209 -10.13 -7.01 -7.24
N ASN A 210 -10.58 -8.25 -7.05
CA ASN A 210 -10.94 -8.77 -5.74
C ASN A 210 -10.61 -10.26 -5.65
N CYS A 211 -9.79 -10.63 -4.66
CA CYS A 211 -9.32 -11.98 -4.41
C CYS A 211 -8.61 -12.60 -5.63
N GLU A 212 -7.84 -11.80 -6.36
CA GLU A 212 -7.37 -12.16 -7.70
C GLU A 212 -6.46 -13.39 -7.70
N TRP A 213 -5.59 -13.50 -6.68
CA TRP A 213 -4.72 -14.67 -6.52
C TRP A 213 -5.50 -15.99 -6.41
N LEU A 214 -6.64 -15.96 -5.72
CA LEU A 214 -7.44 -17.16 -5.48
C LEU A 214 -8.26 -17.59 -6.70
N ARG A 215 -8.42 -16.73 -7.70
CA ARG A 215 -9.18 -17.06 -8.93
C ARG A 215 -8.41 -18.03 -9.83
N GLY A 216 -7.08 -18.00 -9.81
CA GLY A 216 -6.23 -18.91 -10.59
C GLY A 216 -6.32 -20.38 -10.16
N ASP A 217 -6.78 -20.65 -8.93
CA ASP A 217 -6.97 -22.02 -8.44
C ASP A 217 -8.28 -22.66 -8.93
N ILE A 218 -9.24 -21.87 -9.42
CA ILE A 218 -10.56 -22.39 -9.88
C ILE A 218 -10.40 -23.18 -11.20
N THR A 219 -9.39 -22.88 -12.00
CA THR A 219 -9.09 -23.62 -13.23
C THR A 219 -8.35 -24.94 -12.99
N GLY A 220 -7.95 -25.24 -11.73
CA GLY A 220 -7.20 -26.45 -11.38
C GLY A 220 -8.03 -27.66 -10.91
N THR A 221 -9.35 -27.51 -10.73
CA THR A 221 -10.19 -28.57 -10.13
C THR A 221 -11.54 -28.76 -10.81
N THR A 222 -11.57 -28.71 -12.14
CA THR A 222 -12.69 -29.30 -12.91
C THR A 222 -12.19 -30.52 -13.68
N TRP A 223 -11.90 -31.59 -12.95
CA TRP A 223 -12.15 -32.93 -13.48
C TRP A 223 -13.56 -33.33 -13.04
N GLY A 224 -14.55 -32.87 -13.80
CA GLY A 224 -15.65 -33.76 -14.16
C GLY A 224 -15.06 -34.83 -15.10
N GLU A 225 -15.54 -36.06 -15.16
CA GLU A 225 -16.89 -36.56 -14.97
C GLU A 225 -16.83 -38.10 -14.92
N ARG A 226 -17.90 -38.71 -14.36
CA ARG A 226 -18.44 -40.06 -14.63
C ARG A 226 -17.72 -41.28 -14.04
#